data_AF-A0A3B0WAP0-F1
#
_entry.id   AF-A0A3B0WAP0-F1
#
_cell.length_a   1.000
_cell.length_b   1.000
_cell.length_c   1.000
_cell.angle_alpha   90.00
_cell.angle_beta   90.00
_cell.angle_gamma   90.00
#
_symmetry.space_group_name_H-M   'P 1'
#
loop_
_entity.id
_entity.type
_entity.pdbx_description
1 polymer ?
#
loop_
_entity_poly.entity_id
_entity_poly.type
_entity_poly.pdbx_seq_one_letter_code
_entity_poly.pdbx_strand_id
1 'polypeptide(L)' 'DSRYAGDGKALERLGFFNPMARGQEVKLNLNIDRINHWVSEGAQLSDRVGTLIKQSQKTA' A
#
# COMPACT_ATOMS: atom_id res chain seq x y z
N ASP A 1 -10.80 -6.28 4.95
CA ASP A 1 -12.24 -6.55 4.83
C ASP A 1 -12.95 -5.21 4.66
N SER A 2 -13.67 -5.04 3.55
CA SER A 2 -14.33 -3.79 3.16
C SER A 2 -15.50 -3.39 4.06
N ARG A 3 -15.94 -4.28 4.95
CA ARG A 3 -17.03 -4.05 5.89
C ARG A 3 -16.59 -3.26 7.13
N TYR A 4 -15.29 -3.15 7.38
CA TYR A 4 -14.77 -2.34 8.49
C TYR A 4 -14.58 -0.89 8.06
N ALA A 5 -14.68 0.04 9.02
CA ALA A 5 -14.32 1.43 8.83
C ALA A 5 -12.88 1.53 8.29
N GLY A 6 -12.60 2.51 7.42
CA GLY A 6 -11.30 2.66 6.75
C GLY A 6 -10.11 2.75 7.71
N ASP A 7 -10.33 3.31 8.90
CA ASP A 7 -9.34 3.44 9.97
C ASP A 7 -9.45 2.34 11.04
N GLY A 8 -10.20 1.27 10.76
CA GLY A 8 -10.39 0.13 11.64
C GLY A 8 -9.14 -0.74 11.79
N LYS A 9 -9.26 -1.78 12.61
CA LYS A 9 -8.16 -2.73 12.83
C LYS A 9 -7.80 -3.45 11.53
N ALA A 10 -6.65 -3.12 10.96
CA ALA A 10 -6.06 -3.86 9.86
C ALA A 10 -5.58 -5.25 10.32
N LEU A 11 -5.62 -6.23 9.41
CA LEU A 11 -4.97 -7.53 9.63
C LEU A 11 -3.45 -7.36 9.72
N GLU A 12 -2.89 -6.57 8.79
CA GLU A 12 -1.47 -6.28 8.69
C GLU A 12 -1.23 -4.89 8.08
N ARG A 13 -0.19 -4.20 8.53
CA ARG A 13 0.24 -2.92 7.95
C ARG A 13 1.39 -3.16 6.97
N LEU A 14 1.09 -3.03 5.68
CA LEU A 14 2.01 -3.35 4.58
C LEU A 14 2.84 -2.16 4.08
N GLY A 15 2.66 -0.97 4.65
CA GLY A 15 3.37 0.23 4.23
C GLY A 15 2.66 1.52 4.62
N PHE A 16 3.08 2.62 3.99
CA PHE A 16 2.43 3.92 4.09
C PHE A 16 2.65 4.76 2.82
N PHE A 17 1.75 5.71 2.60
CA PHE A 17 1.85 6.72 1.57
C PHE A 17 1.62 8.10 2.18
N ASN A 18 2.59 8.99 2.05
CA ASN A 18 2.51 10.39 2.45
C ASN A 18 2.50 11.29 1.20
N PRO A 19 1.33 11.76 0.71
CA PRO A 19 1.28 12.63 -0.47
C PRO A 19 1.97 13.98 -0.28
N MET A 20 2.13 14.42 0.97
CA MET A 20 2.66 15.72 1.36
C MET A 20 4.15 15.68 1.74
N ALA A 21 4.83 14.54 1.56
CA ALA A 21 6.26 14.41 1.89
C ALA A 21 7.09 15.47 1.15
N ARG A 22 8.02 16.12 1.86
CA ARG A 22 8.90 17.16 1.32
C ARG A 22 10.36 16.87 1.61
N GLY A 23 11.24 17.39 0.76
CA GLY A 23 12.69 17.25 0.93
C GLY A 23 13.12 15.78 0.88
N GLN A 24 13.71 15.30 1.98
CA GLN A 24 14.25 13.94 2.11
C GLN A 24 13.26 12.95 2.78
N GLU A 25 12.02 13.38 3.04
CA GLU A 25 11.01 12.51 3.63
C GLU A 25 10.59 11.39 2.67
N VAL A 26 10.38 10.18 3.21
CA VAL A 26 9.93 9.03 2.43
C VAL A 26 8.46 9.22 2.06
N LYS A 27 8.20 9.47 0.77
CA LYS A 27 6.85 9.68 0.23
C LYS A 27 6.01 8.40 0.19
N LEU A 28 6.64 7.28 -0.11
CA LEU A 28 5.98 5.99 -0.30
C LEU A 28 6.92 4.90 0.18
N ASN A 29 6.42 4.04 1.07
CA ASN A 29 7.11 2.84 1.50
C ASN A 29 6.11 1.69 1.50
N LEU A 30 6.39 0.66 0.71
CA LEU A 30 5.52 -0.50 0.53
C LEU A 30 6.35 -1.78 0.66
N ASN A 31 5.85 -2.75 1.43
CA ASN A 31 6.39 -4.10 1.46
C ASN A 31 5.78 -4.90 0.30
N ILE A 32 6.45 -4.88 -0.84
CA ILE A 32 5.97 -5.50 -2.09
C ILE A 32 5.81 -7.02 -1.93
N ASP A 33 6.71 -7.68 -1.20
CA ASP A 33 6.67 -9.13 -1.01
C ASP A 33 5.40 -9.56 -0.25
N ARG A 34 5.07 -8.85 0.84
CA ARG A 34 3.86 -9.13 1.61
C ARG A 34 2.60 -8.74 0.83
N ILE A 35 2.63 -7.65 0.05
CA ILE A 35 1.50 -7.30 -0.82
C ILE A 35 1.24 -8.42 -1.84
N ASN A 36 2.28 -8.92 -2.51
CA ASN A 36 2.15 -10.00 -3.49
C ASN A 36 1.60 -11.29 -2.85
N HIS A 37 2.04 -11.60 -1.64
CA HIS A 37 1.50 -12.73 -0.88
C HIS A 37 -0.01 -12.58 -0.65
N TRP A 38 -0.48 -11.46 -0.09
CA TRP A 38 -1.91 -11.24 0.15
C TRP A 38 -2.73 -11.22 -1.15
N VAL A 39 -2.19 -10.65 -2.23
CA VAL A 39 -2.82 -10.69 -3.56
C VAL A 39 -2.94 -12.14 -4.06
N SER A 40 -1.91 -12.96 -3.86
CA SER A 40 -1.94 -14.39 -4.22
C SER A 40 -2.97 -15.19 -3.41
N GLU A 41 -3.25 -14.77 -2.17
CA GLU A 41 -4.31 -15.33 -1.32
C GLU A 41 -5.71 -14.80 -1.67
N GLY A 42 -5.82 -13.88 -2.65
CA GLY A 42 -7.09 -13.36 -3.16
C GLY A 42 -7.48 -11.98 -2.64
N ALA A 43 -6.58 -11.25 -1.98
CA ALA A 43 -6.85 -9.88 -1.57
C ALA A 43 -7.03 -8.95 -2.79
N GLN A 44 -8.13 -8.20 -2.79
CA GLN A 44 -8.40 -7.19 -3.81
C GLN A 44 -7.77 -5.85 -3.42
N LEU A 45 -7.03 -5.25 -4.35
CA LEU A 45 -6.44 -3.93 -4.20
C LEU A 45 -7.43 -2.85 -4.63
N SER A 46 -7.40 -1.69 -3.96
CA SER A 46 -8.10 -0.50 -4.43
C SER A 46 -7.35 0.16 -5.59
N ASP A 47 -8.07 0.91 -6.43
CA ASP A 47 -7.50 1.59 -7.60
C ASP A 47 -6.31 2.49 -7.24
N ARG A 48 -6.42 3.19 -6.11
CA ARG A 48 -5.35 4.07 -5.61
C ARG A 48 -4.11 3.29 -5.20
N VAL A 49 -4.28 2.17 -4.49
CA VAL A 49 -3.17 1.32 -4.05
C VAL A 49 -2.48 0.67 -5.26
N GLY A 50 -3.25 0.19 -6.25
CA GLY A 50 -2.69 -0.34 -7.49
C GLY A 50 -1.83 0.68 -8.25
N THR A 51 -2.27 1.95 -8.28
CA THR A 51 -1.48 3.03 -8.87
C THR A 51 -0.18 3.30 -8.10
N LEU A 52 -0.23 3.27 -6.77
CA LEU A 52 0.95 3.47 -5.92
C LEU A 52 1.98 2.34 -6.05
N ILE A 53 1.53 1.08 -6.15
CA ILE A 53 2.42 -0.07 -6.38
C ILE A 53 3.17 0.09 -7.71
N LYS A 54 2.45 0.43 -8.79
CA LYS A 54 3.07 0.71 -10.10
C LYS A 54 4.08 1.87 -10.03
N GLN A 55 3.76 2.92 -9.29
CA GLN A 55 4.69 4.05 -9.08
C GLN A 55 5.94 3.62 -8.31
N SER A 56 5.79 2.77 -7.28
CA SER A 56 6.90 2.23 -6.50
C SER A 56 7.85 1.41 -7.38
N GLN A 57 7.32 0.54 -8.23
CA GLN A 57 8.11 -0.30 -9.14
C GLN A 57 8.86 0.50 -10.21
N LYS A 58 8.36 1.69 -10.59
CA LYS A 58 9.02 2.56 -11.57
C LYS A 58 10.16 3.39 -10.97
N THR A 59 10.15 3.59 -9.65
CA THR A 59 11.11 4.47 -8.96
C THR A 59 12.31 3.69 -8.40
N ALA A 60 12.20 2.35 -8.30
CA ALA A 60 13.29 1.44 -7.98
C ALA A 60 14.17 1.18 -9.20
#